data_AF-A0A8H6IPP5-F1
#
_entry.id   AF-A0A8H6IPP5-F1
#
_cell.length_a   1.000
_cell.length_b   1.000
_cell.length_c   1.000
_cell.angle_alpha   90.00
_cell.angle_beta   90.00
_cell.angle_gamma   90.00
#
_symmetry.space_group_name_H-M   'P 1'
#
loop_
_entity.id
_entity.type
_entity.pdbx_description
1 polymer ?
#
loop_
_entity_poly.entity_id
_entity_poly.type
_entity_poly.pdbx_seq_one_letter_code
_entity_poly.pdbx_strand_id
1 'polypeptide(L)'
;MRILYPQPGPLDPPYDGDELVNMQSSREVALFEFCHNEKMTGHPHIVPRYYGSWAAKLDNSTANGDTRFPSLTLMEYIEGITIERLCTRDEETGFLIPRQGFVALHQDQEEQRRGALKMFDMGLRSRLAILAKVLDGVAKHFHKRISHDEIAPENLIVTLRRSSDGKYHDEPHVFPVGFDLSTVWSDTKQGQKQPNDVALARFIGWFPLDWADEEYSQWLTTEFGPRLGPNDRYFTFPPECDNLYKPPTALLTHQKRYKTGPSGPSGPSGLSGPSGNPGPVDKPGPPGRGPAPPAENIPPPSG
;
A
#
# COMPACT_ATOMS: atom_id res chain seq x y z
N MET A 1 2.28 11.70 28.12
CA MET A 1 1.12 12.15 27.33
C MET A 1 0.39 10.89 26.87
N ARG A 2 -0.87 10.69 27.24
CA ARG A 2 -1.63 9.48 26.88
C ARG A 2 -2.43 9.81 25.63
N ILE A 3 -1.96 9.36 24.46
CA ILE A 3 -2.65 9.59 23.19
C ILE A 3 -3.90 8.70 23.21
N LEU A 4 -5.08 9.31 23.09
CA LEU A 4 -6.33 8.59 22.96
C LEU A 4 -6.52 8.24 21.48
N TYR A 5 -6.62 6.95 21.16
CA TYR A 5 -6.72 6.48 19.78
C TYR A 5 -8.09 6.81 19.17
N PRO A 6 -8.14 7.57 18.06
CA PRO A 6 -9.40 7.88 17.39
C PRO A 6 -9.99 6.62 16.75
N GLN A 7 -11.24 6.31 17.11
CA GLN A 7 -11.97 5.15 16.61
C GLN A 7 -12.18 5.24 15.09
N PRO A 8 -12.22 4.13 14.34
CA PRO A 8 -12.78 4.09 13.00
C PRO A 8 -14.29 4.33 13.08
N GLY A 9 -14.68 5.60 13.07
CA GLY A 9 -16.07 6.01 12.83
C GLY A 9 -16.45 5.82 11.36
N PRO A 10 -17.75 5.78 11.03
CA PRO A 10 -18.21 5.79 9.64
C PRO A 10 -17.62 7.00 8.90
N LEU A 11 -17.16 6.78 7.66
CA LEU A 11 -16.47 7.75 6.81
C LEU A 11 -17.37 8.90 6.29
N ASP A 12 -18.63 8.98 6.71
CA ASP A 12 -19.54 10.11 6.45
C ASP A 12 -20.34 10.43 7.75
N PRO A 13 -20.78 11.68 8.02
CA PRO A 13 -20.17 13.03 8.11
C PRO A 13 -20.03 13.51 9.61
N PRO A 14 -19.55 14.73 10.00
CA PRO A 14 -19.17 15.93 9.26
C PRO A 14 -17.73 16.40 9.60
N TYR A 15 -16.72 15.59 9.30
CA TYR A 15 -15.33 16.02 9.51
C TYR A 15 -14.89 16.86 8.32
N ASP A 16 -14.24 17.98 8.58
CA ASP A 16 -13.52 18.66 7.50
C ASP A 16 -12.33 17.80 7.05
N GLY A 17 -11.79 18.08 5.86
CA GLY A 17 -10.69 17.30 5.30
C GLY A 17 -9.43 17.32 6.18
N ASP A 18 -9.22 18.37 6.97
CA ASP A 18 -8.05 18.51 7.83
C ASP A 18 -8.17 17.61 9.07
N GLU A 19 -9.36 17.49 9.66
CA GLU A 19 -9.64 16.56 10.75
C GLU A 19 -9.43 15.10 10.33
N LEU A 20 -9.87 14.72 9.12
CA LEU A 20 -9.67 13.37 8.59
C LEU A 20 -8.18 13.04 8.44
N VAL A 21 -7.41 13.95 7.86
CA VAL A 21 -5.95 13.79 7.66
C VAL A 21 -5.22 13.70 9.00
N ASN A 22 -5.61 14.53 9.98
CA ASN A 22 -5.03 14.48 11.33
C ASN A 22 -5.34 13.16 12.04
N MET A 23 -6.56 12.64 11.88
CA MET A 23 -6.97 11.35 12.42
C MET A 23 -6.15 10.21 11.81
N GLN A 24 -6.03 10.17 10.49
CA GLN A 24 -5.23 9.20 9.74
C GLN A 24 -3.75 9.22 10.17
N SER A 25 -3.17 10.41 10.22
CA SER A 25 -1.78 10.60 10.66
C SER A 25 -1.58 10.13 12.11
N SER A 26 -2.54 10.41 12.99
CA SER A 26 -2.48 9.99 14.40
C SER A 26 -2.51 8.46 14.55
N ARG A 27 -3.27 7.75 13.71
CA ARG A 27 -3.29 6.28 13.70
C ARG A 27 -1.98 5.69 13.21
N GLU A 28 -1.43 6.25 12.14
CA GLU A 28 -0.15 5.80 11.59
C GLU A 28 0.99 6.01 12.59
N VAL A 29 1.08 7.20 13.21
CA VAL A 29 2.07 7.50 14.27
C VAL A 29 1.90 6.53 15.45
N ALA A 30 0.67 6.31 15.91
CA ALA A 30 0.37 5.38 16.98
C ALA A 30 0.87 3.96 16.68
N LEU A 31 0.65 3.47 15.46
CA LEU A 31 1.15 2.16 15.04
C LEU A 31 2.69 2.13 15.07
N PHE A 32 3.34 3.15 14.50
CA PHE A 32 4.80 3.21 14.47
C PHE A 32 5.41 3.25 15.88
N GLU A 33 4.85 4.07 16.78
CA GLU A 33 5.29 4.12 18.19
C GLU A 33 5.10 2.77 18.88
N PHE A 34 3.95 2.12 18.70
CA PHE A 34 3.69 0.80 19.26
C PHE A 34 4.70 -0.24 18.75
N CYS A 35 4.86 -0.34 17.43
CA CYS A 35 5.82 -1.26 16.81
C CYS A 35 7.25 -0.97 17.25
N HIS A 36 7.63 0.30 17.42
CA HIS A 36 8.96 0.69 17.88
C HIS A 36 9.22 0.23 19.32
N ASN A 37 8.26 0.45 20.22
CA ASN A 37 8.34 0.02 21.62
C ASN A 37 8.40 -1.52 21.74
N GLU A 38 7.68 -2.23 20.86
CA GLU A 38 7.73 -3.69 20.74
C GLU A 38 8.95 -4.22 19.97
N LYS A 39 9.88 -3.33 19.56
CA LYS A 39 11.09 -3.65 18.79
C LYS A 39 10.81 -4.36 17.46
N MET A 40 9.71 -3.99 16.81
CA MET A 40 9.22 -4.55 15.54
C MET A 40 9.44 -3.62 14.34
N THR A 41 10.29 -2.59 14.47
CA THR A 41 10.62 -1.66 13.37
C THR A 41 12.02 -1.89 12.83
N GLY A 42 12.19 -1.78 11.52
CA GLY A 42 13.45 -2.01 10.81
C GLY A 42 13.75 -3.50 10.64
N HIS A 43 14.86 -3.82 9.98
CA HIS A 43 15.26 -5.21 9.74
C HIS A 43 15.36 -6.02 11.05
N PRO A 44 14.81 -7.26 11.12
CA PRO A 44 14.23 -8.06 10.03
C PRO A 44 12.71 -7.92 9.84
N HIS A 45 12.07 -6.93 10.46
CA HIS A 45 10.62 -6.76 10.43
C HIS A 45 10.13 -6.10 9.15
N ILE A 46 8.83 -6.27 8.87
CA ILE A 46 8.18 -5.63 7.72
C ILE A 46 7.88 -4.15 7.96
N VAL A 47 7.81 -3.68 9.21
CA VAL A 47 7.62 -2.25 9.50
C VAL A 47 8.95 -1.52 9.28
N PRO A 48 8.98 -0.41 8.52
CA PRO A 48 10.17 0.41 8.36
C PRO A 48 10.73 0.86 9.71
N ARG A 49 12.06 1.07 9.84
CA ARG A 49 12.61 1.62 11.09
C ARG A 49 11.98 2.98 11.40
N TYR A 50 11.43 3.14 12.60
CA TYR A 50 10.84 4.39 13.05
C TYR A 50 11.85 5.21 13.86
N TYR A 51 11.92 6.51 13.60
CA TYR A 51 12.83 7.44 14.28
C TYR A 51 12.11 8.50 15.13
N GLY A 52 10.79 8.65 14.98
CA GLY A 52 9.99 9.58 15.76
C GLY A 52 8.96 10.34 14.92
N SER A 53 8.10 11.10 15.62
CA SER A 53 7.10 11.97 15.01
C SER A 53 7.05 13.32 15.71
N TRP A 54 6.69 14.37 14.97
CA TRP A 54 6.59 15.75 15.43
C TRP A 54 5.38 16.44 14.81
N ALA A 55 4.92 17.52 15.42
CA ALA A 55 4.03 18.48 14.76
C ALA A 55 4.86 19.64 14.22
N ALA A 56 4.73 19.96 12.94
CA ALA A 56 5.41 21.10 12.34
C ALA A 56 4.44 22.26 12.17
N LYS A 57 4.82 23.46 12.63
CA LYS A 57 4.06 24.67 12.37
C LYS A 57 4.29 25.11 10.92
N LEU A 58 3.23 25.17 10.13
CA LEU A 58 3.25 25.77 8.79
C LEU A 58 2.47 27.09 8.83
N ASP A 59 3.20 28.18 8.59
CA ASP A 59 2.60 29.49 8.37
C ASP A 59 2.03 29.51 6.94
N ASN A 60 0.71 29.37 6.83
CA ASN A 60 0.05 29.40 5.54
C ASN A 60 -0.08 30.86 5.10
N SER A 61 0.54 31.24 3.98
CA SER A 61 0.49 32.62 3.47
C SER A 61 -0.86 32.98 2.83
N THR A 62 -1.91 32.18 3.05
CA THR A 62 -3.25 32.46 2.53
C THR A 62 -3.90 33.59 3.33
N ALA A 63 -4.80 34.34 2.69
CA ALA A 63 -5.32 35.62 3.15
C ALA A 63 -6.00 35.62 4.54
N ASN A 64 -6.26 34.46 5.14
CA ASN A 64 -6.91 34.32 6.44
C ASN A 64 -5.93 34.14 7.61
N GLY A 65 -4.63 33.94 7.37
CA GLY A 65 -3.63 33.82 8.44
C GLY A 65 -3.75 32.53 9.28
N ASP A 66 -4.44 31.51 8.78
CA ASP A 66 -4.60 30.25 9.49
C ASP A 66 -3.28 29.49 9.58
N THR A 67 -2.81 29.29 10.82
CA THR A 67 -1.65 28.44 11.10
C THR A 67 -2.09 26.97 11.11
N ARG A 68 -1.38 26.11 10.37
CA ARG A 68 -1.60 24.65 10.39
C ARG A 68 -0.45 23.94 11.10
N PHE A 69 -0.77 22.80 11.72
CA PHE A 69 0.20 21.95 12.42
C PHE A 69 0.18 20.51 11.90
N PRO A 70 0.64 20.23 10.66
CA PRO A 70 0.72 18.86 10.18
C PRO A 70 1.63 17.97 11.04
N SER A 71 1.27 16.68 11.08
CA SER A 71 2.14 15.64 11.63
C SER A 71 3.28 15.33 10.66
N LEU A 72 4.49 15.15 11.18
CA LEU A 72 5.67 14.67 10.49
C LEU A 72 6.11 13.36 11.14
N THR A 73 6.27 12.31 10.35
CA THR A 73 6.78 11.01 10.78
C THR A 73 8.11 10.76 10.10
N LEU A 74 9.18 10.53 10.86
CA LEU A 74 10.48 10.14 10.33
C LEU A 74 10.65 8.63 10.44
N MET A 75 10.89 8.00 9.29
CA MET A 75 11.11 6.57 9.16
C MET A 75 12.26 6.27 8.20
N GLU A 76 12.64 5.00 8.14
CA GLU A 76 13.63 4.46 7.20
C GLU A 76 13.31 4.88 5.77
N TYR A 77 14.31 5.41 5.06
CA TYR A 77 14.19 5.63 3.64
C TYR A 77 14.25 4.29 2.91
N ILE A 78 13.17 3.91 2.24
CA ILE A 78 13.09 2.66 1.49
C ILE A 78 13.25 2.97 0.02
N GLU A 79 14.44 2.66 -0.50
CA GLU A 79 14.67 2.66 -1.94
C GLU A 79 14.14 1.34 -2.52
N GLY A 80 13.12 1.40 -3.37
CA GLY A 80 12.49 0.21 -3.95
C GLY A 80 11.36 0.53 -4.91
N ILE A 81 10.63 -0.52 -5.33
CA ILE A 81 9.49 -0.41 -6.25
C ILE A 81 8.29 -1.11 -5.63
N THR A 82 7.11 -0.50 -5.76
CA THR A 82 5.87 -1.12 -5.29
C THR A 82 5.52 -2.36 -6.12
N ILE A 83 4.86 -3.35 -5.51
CA ILE A 83 4.39 -4.55 -6.23
C ILE A 83 3.51 -4.15 -7.42
N GLU A 84 2.65 -3.13 -7.25
CA GLU A 84 1.84 -2.58 -8.33
C GLU A 84 2.67 -2.15 -9.54
N ARG A 85 3.78 -1.44 -9.33
CA ARG A 85 4.65 -0.96 -10.42
C ARG A 85 5.49 -2.07 -11.05
N LEU A 86 5.69 -3.18 -10.35
CA LEU A 86 6.32 -4.39 -10.87
C LEU A 86 5.38 -5.22 -11.77
N CYS A 87 4.13 -4.82 -11.87
CA CYS A 87 3.09 -5.46 -12.66
C CYS A 87 2.49 -4.50 -13.68
N THR A 88 1.73 -5.05 -14.62
CA THR A 88 0.61 -4.34 -15.26
C THR A 88 -0.69 -4.95 -14.72
N ARG A 89 -1.85 -4.38 -15.08
CA ARG A 89 -3.14 -5.01 -14.80
C ARG A 89 -3.76 -5.51 -16.09
N ASP A 90 -4.39 -6.67 -16.02
CA ASP A 90 -5.30 -7.14 -17.05
C ASP A 90 -6.51 -6.21 -17.13
N GLU A 91 -6.84 -5.72 -18.32
CA GLU A 91 -7.88 -4.69 -18.50
C GLU A 91 -9.28 -5.21 -18.17
N GLU A 92 -9.53 -6.51 -18.36
CA GLU A 92 -10.86 -7.10 -18.18
C GLU A 92 -11.11 -7.54 -16.73
N THR A 93 -10.10 -8.12 -16.10
CA THR A 93 -10.21 -8.71 -14.75
C THR A 93 -9.65 -7.80 -13.65
N GLY A 94 -8.78 -6.86 -14.00
CA GLY A 94 -8.02 -6.05 -13.05
C GLY A 94 -6.91 -6.80 -12.32
N PHE A 95 -6.66 -8.08 -12.67
CA PHE A 95 -5.65 -8.91 -12.02
C PHE A 95 -4.23 -8.46 -12.38
N LEU A 96 -3.28 -8.75 -11.49
CA LEU A 96 -1.88 -8.40 -11.71
C LEU A 96 -1.26 -9.30 -12.78
N ILE A 97 -0.50 -8.71 -13.68
CA ILE A 97 0.36 -9.41 -14.64
C ILE A 97 1.80 -9.01 -14.32
N PRO A 98 2.57 -9.87 -13.61
CA PRO A 98 3.94 -9.57 -13.28
C PRO A 98 4.82 -9.42 -14.52
N ARG A 99 5.75 -8.46 -14.47
CA ARG A 99 6.82 -8.37 -15.47
C ARG A 99 7.62 -9.66 -15.52
N GLN A 100 8.18 -9.98 -16.68
CA GLN A 100 8.96 -11.19 -16.89
C GLN A 100 10.46 -10.91 -16.77
N GLY A 101 11.22 -11.91 -16.32
CA GLY A 101 12.67 -11.85 -16.21
C GLY A 101 13.17 -11.03 -15.02
N PHE A 102 14.27 -10.31 -15.23
CA PHE A 102 14.97 -9.57 -14.18
C PHE A 102 14.62 -8.08 -14.21
N VAL A 103 14.39 -7.48 -13.05
CA VAL A 103 14.05 -6.06 -12.90
C VAL A 103 15.00 -5.36 -11.93
N ALA A 104 15.40 -4.14 -12.26
CA ALA A 104 16.12 -3.28 -11.32
C ALA A 104 15.11 -2.69 -10.32
N LEU A 105 15.39 -2.83 -9.03
CA LEU A 105 14.56 -2.21 -7.97
C LEU A 105 15.06 -0.82 -7.56
N HIS A 106 16.28 -0.45 -7.98
CA HIS A 106 16.97 0.77 -7.56
C HIS A 106 17.43 1.58 -8.76
N GLN A 107 17.56 2.88 -8.57
CA GLN A 107 18.02 3.81 -9.61
C GLN A 107 19.39 4.37 -9.24
N ASP A 108 20.38 3.50 -9.09
CA ASP A 108 21.77 3.92 -8.87
C ASP A 108 22.52 4.00 -10.21
N GLN A 109 22.69 5.22 -10.72
CA GLN A 109 23.38 5.46 -11.99
C GLN A 109 24.86 5.05 -11.94
N GLU A 110 25.52 5.16 -10.79
CA GLU A 110 26.94 4.83 -10.65
C GLU A 110 27.16 3.32 -10.63
N GLU A 111 26.33 2.57 -9.91
CA GLU A 111 26.37 1.10 -9.93
C GLU A 111 25.92 0.54 -11.27
N GLN A 112 24.95 1.19 -11.93
CA GLN A 112 24.54 0.84 -13.28
C GLN A 112 25.70 0.99 -14.27
N ARG A 113 26.50 2.07 -14.18
CA ARG A 113 27.72 2.24 -14.99
C ARG A 113 28.77 1.18 -14.71
N ARG A 114 28.84 0.66 -13.48
CA ARG A 114 29.77 -0.39 -13.06
C ARG A 114 29.26 -1.81 -13.35
N GLY A 115 28.02 -1.97 -13.83
CA GLY A 115 27.39 -3.27 -14.05
C GLY A 115 27.15 -4.06 -12.76
N ALA A 116 27.14 -3.39 -11.61
CA ALA A 116 27.02 -4.01 -10.29
C ALA A 116 25.59 -4.00 -9.73
N LEU A 117 24.62 -3.48 -10.50
CA LEU A 117 23.24 -3.33 -10.06
C LEU A 117 22.61 -4.69 -9.78
N LYS A 118 22.18 -4.92 -8.54
CA LYS A 118 21.51 -6.16 -8.17
C LYS A 118 20.10 -6.18 -8.77
N MET A 119 19.86 -7.16 -9.63
CA MET A 119 18.57 -7.37 -10.27
C MET A 119 17.70 -8.31 -9.43
N PHE A 120 16.40 -8.04 -9.41
CA PHE A 120 15.40 -8.90 -8.81
C PHE A 120 14.80 -9.83 -9.87
N ASP A 121 14.77 -11.12 -9.58
CA ASP A 121 14.10 -12.12 -10.42
C ASP A 121 12.59 -12.08 -10.19
N MET A 122 11.80 -11.79 -11.23
CA MET A 122 10.33 -11.80 -11.18
C MET A 122 9.71 -13.21 -11.32
N GLY A 123 10.55 -14.25 -11.32
CA GLY A 123 10.12 -15.63 -11.30
C GLY A 123 9.16 -15.97 -10.16
N LEU A 124 8.35 -17.01 -10.36
CA LEU A 124 7.29 -17.41 -9.44
C LEU A 124 7.81 -17.61 -8.00
N ARG A 125 8.94 -18.32 -7.85
CA ARG A 125 9.54 -18.58 -6.53
C ARG A 125 9.87 -17.30 -5.77
N SER A 126 10.49 -16.33 -6.44
CA SER A 126 10.89 -15.04 -5.86
C SER A 126 9.67 -14.21 -5.47
N ARG A 127 8.61 -14.19 -6.31
CA ARG A 127 7.33 -13.54 -5.99
C ARG A 127 6.62 -14.16 -4.79
N LEU A 128 6.59 -15.49 -4.71
CA LEU A 128 6.00 -16.19 -3.57
C LEU A 128 6.81 -15.96 -2.29
N ALA A 129 8.14 -15.86 -2.37
CA ALA A 129 8.97 -15.50 -1.23
C ALA A 129 8.66 -14.09 -0.69
N ILE A 130 8.37 -13.12 -1.56
CA ILE A 130 7.87 -11.80 -1.14
C ILE A 130 6.54 -11.93 -0.40
N LEU A 131 5.58 -12.64 -1.00
CA LEU A 131 4.26 -12.83 -0.40
C LEU A 131 4.37 -13.54 0.95
N ALA A 132 5.26 -14.53 1.07
CA ALA A 132 5.53 -15.22 2.32
C ALA A 132 6.02 -14.27 3.42
N LYS A 133 6.92 -13.33 3.10
CA LYS A 133 7.40 -12.30 4.04
C LYS A 133 6.29 -11.35 4.48
N VAL A 134 5.39 -10.96 3.57
CA VAL A 134 4.22 -10.13 3.91
C VAL A 134 3.33 -10.88 4.90
N LEU A 135 2.97 -12.14 4.60
CA LEU A 135 2.09 -12.94 5.43
C LEU A 135 2.71 -13.24 6.81
N ASP A 136 4.00 -13.59 6.87
CA ASP A 136 4.72 -13.78 8.14
C ASP A 136 4.69 -12.51 9.00
N GLY A 137 4.94 -11.35 8.40
CA GLY A 137 4.89 -10.07 9.10
C GLY A 137 3.49 -9.71 9.59
N VAL A 138 2.48 -9.86 8.75
CA VAL A 138 1.08 -9.60 9.12
C VAL A 138 0.61 -10.56 10.21
N ALA A 139 0.97 -11.84 10.17
CA ALA A 139 0.64 -12.80 11.22
C ALA A 139 1.30 -12.43 12.57
N LYS A 140 2.57 -11.99 12.55
CA LYS A 140 3.24 -11.48 13.77
C LYS A 140 2.55 -10.24 14.34
N HIS A 141 2.15 -9.31 13.47
CA HIS A 141 1.40 -8.11 13.86
C HIS A 141 0.06 -8.47 14.47
N PHE A 142 -0.62 -9.45 13.89
CA PHE A 142 -1.88 -9.96 14.40
C PHE A 142 -1.75 -10.54 15.82
N HIS A 143 -0.69 -11.30 16.12
CA HIS A 143 -0.42 -11.78 17.49
C HIS A 143 -0.15 -10.63 18.47
N LYS A 144 0.26 -9.47 17.97
CA LYS A 144 0.39 -8.21 18.71
C LYS A 144 -0.86 -7.35 18.65
N ARG A 145 -1.97 -7.92 18.15
CA ARG A 145 -3.29 -7.27 18.01
C ARG A 145 -3.24 -6.04 17.12
N ILE A 146 -2.41 -6.06 16.08
CA ILE A 146 -2.40 -5.06 15.01
C ILE A 146 -3.25 -5.62 13.85
N SER A 147 -4.17 -4.82 13.33
CA SER A 147 -4.87 -5.10 12.07
C SER A 147 -4.38 -4.14 11.00
N HIS A 148 -4.25 -4.67 9.79
CA HIS A 148 -4.00 -3.89 8.59
C HIS A 148 -5.23 -3.97 7.70
N ASP A 149 -5.96 -2.87 7.61
CA ASP A 149 -7.17 -2.84 6.78
C ASP A 149 -6.84 -2.70 5.28
N GLU A 150 -5.61 -2.26 4.95
CA GLU A 150 -5.18 -2.09 3.56
C GLU A 150 -3.78 -2.66 3.29
N ILE A 151 -3.70 -3.98 3.17
CA ILE A 151 -2.53 -4.63 2.52
C ILE A 151 -2.85 -4.77 1.03
N ALA A 152 -2.24 -3.91 0.23
CA ALA A 152 -2.48 -3.83 -1.21
C ALA A 152 -1.15 -3.75 -2.01
N PRO A 153 -1.12 -4.21 -3.27
CA PRO A 153 0.08 -4.18 -4.11
C PRO A 153 0.75 -2.79 -4.24
N GLU A 154 -0.04 -1.71 -4.27
CA GLU A 154 0.48 -0.34 -4.34
C GLU A 154 1.15 0.12 -3.05
N ASN A 155 0.78 -0.49 -1.92
CA ASN A 155 1.24 -0.15 -0.58
C ASN A 155 2.37 -1.07 -0.10
N LEU A 156 2.89 -1.95 -0.95
CA LEU A 156 4.01 -2.84 -0.61
C LEU A 156 5.23 -2.54 -1.48
N ILE A 157 6.27 -1.97 -0.88
CA ILE A 157 7.55 -1.68 -1.54
C ILE A 157 8.47 -2.88 -1.41
N VAL A 158 8.93 -3.40 -2.55
CA VAL A 158 9.97 -4.44 -2.63
C VAL A 158 11.32 -3.77 -2.82
N THR A 159 12.30 -4.19 -2.02
CA THR A 159 13.65 -3.66 -2.06
C THR A 159 14.69 -4.77 -1.91
N LEU A 160 15.86 -4.55 -2.50
CA LEU A 160 17.06 -5.35 -2.25
C LEU A 160 18.10 -4.59 -1.43
N ARG A 161 17.89 -3.31 -1.12
CA ARG A 161 18.89 -2.46 -0.47
C ARG A 161 18.53 -2.22 0.99
N ARG A 162 19.50 -2.41 1.86
CA ARG A 162 19.41 -2.08 3.27
C ARG A 162 19.68 -0.60 3.43
N SER A 163 18.72 0.13 3.99
CA SER A 163 18.83 1.60 4.15
C SER A 163 20.00 2.01 5.06
N SER A 164 20.30 1.20 6.09
CA SER A 164 21.26 1.57 7.13
C SER A 164 22.73 1.63 6.70
N ASP A 165 23.14 0.79 5.74
CA ASP A 165 24.54 0.67 5.30
C ASP A 165 24.70 0.72 3.77
N GLY A 166 23.60 0.91 3.05
CA GLY A 166 23.56 0.94 1.60
C GLY A 166 23.86 -0.41 0.93
N LYS A 167 24.05 -1.49 1.70
CA LYS A 167 24.37 -2.82 1.18
C LYS A 167 23.14 -3.52 0.65
N TYR A 168 23.35 -4.48 -0.23
CA TYR A 168 22.29 -5.35 -0.69
C TYR A 168 21.97 -6.44 0.34
N HIS A 169 20.69 -6.67 0.58
CA HIS A 169 20.20 -7.89 1.21
C HIS A 169 20.43 -9.07 0.28
N ASP A 170 20.76 -10.24 0.83
CA ASP A 170 20.88 -11.48 0.06
C ASP A 170 19.55 -11.85 -0.60
N GLU A 171 18.46 -11.63 0.14
CA GLU A 171 17.08 -11.81 -0.28
C GLU A 171 16.34 -10.48 -0.35
N PRO A 172 15.33 -10.35 -1.23
CA PRO A 172 14.51 -9.15 -1.23
C PRO A 172 13.72 -9.02 0.09
N HIS A 173 13.54 -7.77 0.50
CA HIS A 173 12.75 -7.36 1.64
C HIS A 173 11.51 -6.62 1.15
N VAL A 174 10.43 -6.66 1.93
CA VAL A 174 9.16 -6.00 1.60
C VAL A 174 8.71 -5.16 2.78
N PHE A 175 8.26 -3.95 2.49
CA PHE A 175 7.79 -2.98 3.47
C PHE A 175 6.37 -2.53 3.09
N PRO A 176 5.38 -2.67 3.98
CA PRO A 176 4.13 -1.94 3.86
C PRO A 176 4.38 -0.46 4.12
N VAL A 177 3.69 0.37 3.34
CA VAL A 177 3.58 1.82 3.50
C VAL A 177 2.11 2.20 3.51
N GLY A 178 1.77 3.36 4.07
CA GLY A 178 0.37 3.78 4.22
C GLY A 178 -0.33 3.00 5.34
N PHE A 179 0.07 3.27 6.58
CA PHE A 179 -0.55 2.64 7.75
C PHE A 179 -1.73 3.44 8.32
N ASP A 180 -2.26 4.40 7.57
CA ASP A 180 -3.32 5.31 8.01
C ASP A 180 -4.65 4.62 8.34
N LEU A 181 -4.88 3.44 7.75
CA LEU A 181 -6.02 2.56 8.05
C LEU A 181 -5.66 1.42 9.02
N SER A 182 -4.42 1.32 9.49
CA SER A 182 -4.04 0.27 10.44
C SER A 182 -4.46 0.63 11.86
N THR A 183 -4.75 -0.39 12.67
CA THR A 183 -5.27 -0.23 14.03
C THR A 183 -4.56 -1.14 15.02
N VAL A 184 -4.18 -0.58 16.17
CA VAL A 184 -3.63 -1.31 17.32
C VAL A 184 -4.78 -1.63 18.28
N TRP A 185 -5.28 -2.86 18.24
CA TRP A 185 -6.44 -3.30 19.00
C TRP A 185 -6.13 -3.63 20.46
N SER A 186 -4.87 -3.86 20.83
CA SER A 186 -4.50 -4.13 22.24
C SER A 186 -5.00 -3.03 23.18
N ASP A 187 -5.17 -1.83 22.65
CA ASP A 187 -5.45 -0.62 23.41
C ASP A 187 -6.87 -0.08 23.19
N THR A 188 -7.69 -0.71 22.34
CA THR A 188 -9.06 -0.25 22.07
C THR A 188 -10.10 -1.02 22.88
N LYS A 189 -11.17 -0.34 23.32
CA LYS A 189 -12.31 -0.96 24.01
C LYS A 189 -13.03 -2.02 23.15
N GLN A 190 -12.86 -1.97 21.82
CA GLN A 190 -13.44 -2.89 20.85
C GLN A 190 -12.52 -4.03 20.44
N GLY A 191 -11.30 -4.13 20.99
CA GLY A 191 -10.30 -5.20 20.74
C GLY A 191 -10.73 -6.63 21.03
N GLN A 192 -12.03 -6.88 21.25
CA GLN A 192 -12.65 -8.19 21.32
C GLN A 192 -13.40 -8.59 20.03
N LYS A 193 -13.59 -7.68 19.06
CA LYS A 193 -14.17 -8.04 17.75
C LYS A 193 -13.09 -8.59 16.84
N GLN A 194 -13.48 -9.56 16.02
CA GLN A 194 -12.57 -10.29 15.15
C GLN A 194 -11.80 -9.34 14.23
N PRO A 195 -10.49 -9.57 14.07
CA PRO A 195 -9.68 -8.85 13.10
C PRO A 195 -10.15 -9.09 11.68
N ASN A 196 -9.94 -8.09 10.83
CA ASN A 196 -10.33 -8.14 9.43
C ASN A 196 -9.49 -9.17 8.67
N ASP A 197 -10.13 -9.87 7.73
CA ASP A 197 -9.45 -10.77 6.83
C ASP A 197 -8.46 -10.01 5.95
N VAL A 198 -7.23 -10.49 5.89
CA VAL A 198 -6.23 -9.96 4.95
C VAL A 198 -6.70 -10.31 3.55
N ALA A 199 -7.26 -9.33 2.85
CA ALA A 199 -7.84 -9.52 1.54
C ALA A 199 -6.75 -9.72 0.47
N LEU A 200 -6.27 -10.96 0.33
CA LEU A 200 -5.31 -11.33 -0.72
C LEU A 200 -5.90 -11.30 -2.13
N ALA A 201 -7.19 -11.02 -2.27
CA ALA A 201 -7.87 -10.82 -3.55
C ALA A 201 -7.17 -9.76 -4.43
N ARG A 202 -6.56 -8.74 -3.82
CA ARG A 202 -5.81 -7.70 -4.57
C ARG A 202 -4.49 -8.21 -5.16
N PHE A 203 -4.01 -9.37 -4.71
CA PHE A 203 -2.78 -10.01 -5.17
C PHE A 203 -3.02 -11.09 -6.23
N ILE A 204 -4.27 -11.28 -6.69
CA ILE A 204 -4.56 -12.24 -7.77
C ILE A 204 -3.70 -11.90 -8.99
N GLY A 205 -2.96 -12.91 -9.49
CA GLY A 205 -1.97 -12.79 -10.56
C GLY A 205 -0.53 -12.59 -10.08
N TRP A 206 -0.32 -12.10 -8.84
CA TRP A 206 0.99 -12.16 -8.18
C TRP A 206 1.37 -13.56 -7.73
N PHE A 207 0.39 -14.42 -7.46
CA PHE A 207 0.52 -15.87 -7.44
C PHE A 207 -0.26 -16.45 -8.64
N PRO A 208 -0.01 -17.70 -9.05
CA PRO A 208 -0.58 -18.28 -10.26
C PRO A 208 -2.11 -18.28 -10.21
N LEU A 209 -2.76 -17.86 -11.30
CA LEU A 209 -4.21 -17.76 -11.42
C LEU A 209 -4.90 -19.12 -11.49
N ASP A 210 -4.16 -20.11 -11.97
CA ASP A 210 -4.56 -21.49 -12.15
C ASP A 210 -4.47 -22.31 -10.86
N TRP A 211 -3.89 -21.75 -9.80
CA TRP A 211 -3.89 -22.39 -8.49
C TRP A 211 -5.32 -22.61 -8.00
N ALA A 212 -5.69 -23.88 -7.91
CA ALA A 212 -6.83 -24.35 -7.17
C ALA A 212 -6.63 -24.10 -5.67
N ASP A 213 -7.72 -24.22 -4.92
CA ASP A 213 -7.74 -24.05 -3.47
C ASP A 213 -6.73 -24.96 -2.77
N GLU A 214 -6.53 -26.17 -3.32
CA GLU A 214 -5.58 -27.16 -2.84
C GLU A 214 -4.12 -26.73 -3.02
N GLU A 215 -3.74 -26.17 -4.18
CA GLU A 215 -2.35 -25.81 -4.48
C GLU A 215 -1.90 -24.62 -3.63
N TYR A 216 -2.76 -23.61 -3.49
CA TYR A 216 -2.51 -22.49 -2.59
C TYR A 216 -2.41 -22.96 -1.13
N SER A 217 -3.30 -23.86 -0.70
CA SER A 217 -3.28 -24.42 0.65
C SER A 217 -2.03 -25.28 0.89
N GLN A 218 -1.57 -26.03 -0.11
CA GLN A 218 -0.35 -26.82 -0.05
C GLN A 218 0.89 -25.91 0.03
N TRP A 219 0.94 -24.83 -0.74
CA TRP A 219 2.00 -23.84 -0.65
C TRP A 219 2.05 -23.21 0.74
N LEU A 220 0.92 -22.73 1.27
CA LEU A 220 0.84 -22.20 2.64
C LEU A 220 1.30 -23.23 3.68
N THR A 221 0.88 -24.48 3.54
CA THR A 221 1.28 -25.56 4.45
C THR A 221 2.78 -25.85 4.39
N THR A 222 3.36 -25.76 3.20
CA THR A 222 4.80 -25.97 3.00
C THR A 222 5.62 -24.82 3.59
N GLU A 223 5.17 -23.59 3.39
CA GLU A 223 5.90 -22.38 3.80
C GLU A 223 5.74 -22.11 5.31
N PHE A 224 4.53 -22.27 5.84
CA PHE A 224 4.20 -21.89 7.21
C PHE A 224 3.99 -23.08 8.16
N GLY A 225 3.95 -24.30 7.64
CA GLY A 225 3.61 -25.51 8.39
C GLY A 225 2.11 -25.84 8.36
N PRO A 226 1.71 -27.00 8.92
CA PRO A 226 0.32 -27.44 8.92
C PRO A 226 -0.60 -26.45 9.65
N ARG A 227 -1.80 -26.23 9.08
CA ARG A 227 -2.85 -25.38 9.68
C ARG A 227 -3.39 -25.93 11.01
N LEU A 228 -3.41 -27.27 11.15
CA LEU A 228 -3.91 -27.98 12.32
C LEU A 228 -2.76 -28.78 12.95
N GLY A 229 -2.33 -28.38 14.14
CA GLY A 229 -1.21 -28.96 14.88
C GLY A 229 -0.39 -27.89 15.61
N PRO A 230 0.34 -28.21 16.69
CA PRO A 230 1.07 -27.22 17.49
C PRO A 230 2.15 -26.54 16.64
N ASN A 231 1.81 -25.38 16.09
CA ASN A 231 2.72 -24.51 15.37
C ASN A 231 2.83 -23.21 16.15
N ASP A 232 3.64 -23.21 17.20
CA ASP A 232 3.78 -22.08 18.14
C ASP A 232 4.03 -20.72 17.45
N ARG A 233 4.44 -20.72 16.17
CA ARG A 233 4.69 -19.53 15.37
C ARG A 233 3.44 -18.88 14.77
N TYR A 234 2.40 -19.66 14.42
CA TYR A 234 1.19 -19.17 13.74
C TYR A 234 -0.11 -19.71 14.36
N PHE A 235 -0.07 -20.60 15.36
CA PHE A 235 -1.23 -21.31 15.90
C PHE A 235 -2.12 -20.48 16.85
N THR A 236 -1.74 -19.23 17.15
CA THR A 236 -2.55 -18.31 17.96
C THR A 236 -3.58 -17.51 17.16
N PHE A 237 -3.92 -17.94 15.93
CA PHE A 237 -5.16 -17.51 15.32
C PHE A 237 -6.32 -18.17 16.07
N PRO A 238 -7.24 -17.40 16.68
CA PRO A 238 -8.50 -17.96 17.12
C PRO A 238 -9.12 -18.76 15.97
N PRO A 239 -9.79 -19.90 16.23
CA PRO A 239 -10.44 -20.72 15.18
C PRO A 239 -11.36 -19.90 14.27
N GLU A 240 -11.78 -18.71 14.71
CA GLU A 240 -12.60 -17.80 13.94
C GLU A 240 -11.86 -17.01 12.84
N CYS A 241 -10.53 -17.16 12.69
CA CYS A 241 -9.72 -16.45 11.68
C CYS A 241 -9.40 -17.28 10.43
N ASP A 242 -10.10 -18.40 10.22
CA ASP A 242 -9.93 -19.31 9.07
C ASP A 242 -10.06 -18.63 7.69
N ASN A 243 -10.64 -17.43 7.65
CA ASN A 243 -10.85 -16.69 6.42
C ASN A 243 -9.58 -16.01 5.87
N LEU A 244 -8.53 -15.77 6.67
CA LEU A 244 -7.24 -15.21 6.20
C LEU A 244 -6.59 -16.03 5.08
N TYR A 245 -6.93 -17.31 5.00
CA TYR A 245 -6.33 -18.27 4.08
C TYR A 245 -7.30 -18.79 3.03
N LYS A 246 -8.47 -18.14 2.86
CA LYS A 246 -9.40 -18.52 1.80
C LYS A 246 -8.77 -18.17 0.45
N PRO A 247 -8.50 -19.17 -0.40
CA PRO A 247 -8.06 -18.93 -1.76
C PRO A 247 -9.11 -18.07 -2.51
N PRO A 248 -8.66 -17.19 -3.42
CA PRO A 248 -9.58 -16.32 -4.16
C PRO A 248 -10.45 -17.08 -5.17
N THR A 249 -10.31 -18.39 -5.34
CA THR A 249 -11.13 -19.17 -6.28
C THR A 249 -12.62 -19.06 -5.96
N ALA A 250 -12.99 -18.94 -4.68
CA ALA A 250 -14.37 -18.63 -4.28
C ALA A 250 -14.88 -17.27 -4.81
N LEU A 251 -13.98 -16.29 -5.02
CA LEU A 251 -14.28 -14.99 -5.64
C LEU A 251 -14.36 -15.10 -7.17
N LEU A 252 -13.52 -15.94 -7.78
CA LEU A 252 -13.56 -16.24 -9.23
C LEU A 252 -14.88 -16.92 -9.66
N THR A 253 -15.44 -17.81 -8.84
CA THR A 253 -16.76 -18.43 -9.13
C THR A 253 -17.89 -17.40 -9.08
N HIS A 254 -17.77 -16.38 -8.22
CA HIS A 254 -18.76 -15.29 -8.16
C HIS A 254 -18.67 -14.37 -9.39
N GLN A 255 -17.46 -14.01 -9.84
CA GLN A 255 -17.28 -13.19 -11.06
C GLN A 255 -17.69 -13.92 -12.34
N LYS A 256 -17.41 -15.22 -12.47
CA LYS A 256 -17.88 -16.02 -13.63
C LYS A 256 -19.41 -16.08 -13.73
N ARG A 257 -20.13 -16.10 -12.59
CA ARG A 257 -21.61 -16.10 -12.57
C ARG A 257 -22.23 -14.79 -13.06
N TYR A 258 -21.53 -13.66 -12.94
CA TYR A 258 -22.00 -12.38 -13.51
C TYR A 258 -21.75 -12.29 -15.03
N LYS A 259 -20.86 -13.10 -15.60
CA LYS A 259 -20.59 -13.13 -17.05
C LYS A 259 -21.52 -14.04 -17.85
N THR A 260 -22.30 -14.91 -17.20
CA THR A 260 -23.23 -15.85 -17.87
C THR A 260 -24.71 -15.50 -17.70
N GLY A 261 -25.05 -14.21 -17.63
CA GLY A 261 -26.43 -13.78 -17.83
C GLY A 261 -26.83 -14.00 -19.29
N PRO A 262 -28.03 -14.53 -19.60
CA PRO A 262 -28.44 -14.77 -20.98
C PRO A 262 -28.49 -13.44 -21.73
N SER A 263 -27.74 -13.35 -22.83
CA SER A 263 -27.86 -12.27 -23.80
C SER A 263 -29.30 -12.23 -24.31
N GLY A 264 -30.06 -11.24 -23.89
CA GLY A 264 -31.41 -10.98 -24.41
C GLY A 264 -31.35 -10.66 -25.91
N PRO A 265 -32.41 -10.97 -26.67
CA PRO A 265 -32.41 -10.80 -28.11
C PRO A 265 -32.32 -9.31 -28.49
N SER A 266 -31.41 -9.03 -29.42
CA SER A 266 -31.24 -7.74 -30.08
C SER A 266 -32.57 -7.24 -30.65
N GLY A 267 -33.06 -6.11 -30.11
CA GLY A 267 -34.19 -5.38 -30.66
C GLY A 267 -33.81 -4.63 -31.95
N PRO A 268 -34.79 -4.36 -32.84
CA PRO A 268 -34.54 -3.89 -34.19
C PRO A 268 -34.07 -2.44 -34.25
N SER A 269 -33.09 -2.21 -35.11
CA SER A 269 -32.60 -0.92 -35.55
C SER A 269 -33.69 -0.11 -36.25
N GLY A 270 -33.83 1.15 -35.84
CA GLY A 270 -34.54 2.16 -36.62
C GLY A 270 -35.25 3.17 -35.75
N LEU A 271 -34.73 4.39 -35.71
CA LEU A 271 -35.52 5.62 -35.90
C LEU A 271 -34.56 6.80 -36.03
N SER A 272 -34.64 7.45 -37.19
CA SER A 272 -34.01 8.71 -37.52
C SER A 272 -34.51 9.84 -36.61
N GLY A 273 -33.62 10.74 -36.21
CA GLY A 273 -33.93 11.99 -35.48
C GLY A 273 -33.03 13.13 -35.97
N PRO A 274 -33.47 14.40 -35.84
CA PRO A 274 -33.17 15.46 -36.79
C PRO A 274 -31.91 16.29 -36.50
N SER A 275 -31.48 16.95 -37.57
CA SER A 275 -30.46 18.00 -37.70
C SER A 275 -30.74 19.24 -36.85
N GLY A 276 -29.66 19.87 -36.35
CA GLY A 276 -29.59 21.34 -36.14
C GLY A 276 -29.22 21.82 -34.73
N ASN A 277 -27.95 22.15 -34.48
CA ASN A 277 -27.45 23.54 -34.51
C ASN A 277 -25.99 23.67 -33.98
N PRO A 278 -25.18 24.56 -34.57
CA PRO A 278 -23.80 24.80 -34.13
C PRO A 278 -23.74 25.67 -32.85
N GLY A 279 -22.93 25.23 -31.89
CA GLY A 279 -22.64 25.99 -30.67
C GLY A 279 -21.69 27.18 -30.93
N PRO A 280 -21.73 28.21 -30.08
CA PRO A 280 -21.02 29.46 -30.31
C PRO A 280 -19.51 29.38 -30.02
N VAL A 281 -18.82 30.07 -30.92
CA VAL A 281 -17.40 30.43 -31.04
C VAL A 281 -16.77 30.99 -29.75
N ASP A 282 -15.57 30.49 -29.49
CA ASP A 282 -14.40 31.02 -28.78
C ASP A 282 -14.51 32.34 -28.01
N LYS A 283 -14.17 32.28 -26.71
CA LYS A 283 -13.71 33.44 -25.93
C LYS A 283 -12.18 33.49 -25.93
N PRO A 284 -11.54 34.64 -26.22
CA PRO A 284 -10.09 34.79 -26.11
C PRO A 284 -9.63 34.69 -24.65
N GLY A 285 -8.59 33.90 -24.41
CA GLY A 285 -7.88 33.84 -23.13
C GLY A 285 -7.13 35.14 -22.81
N PRO A 286 -6.78 35.36 -21.53
CA PRO A 286 -6.09 36.57 -21.08
C PRO A 286 -4.66 36.67 -21.65
N PRO A 287 -4.13 37.89 -21.86
CA PRO A 287 -2.78 38.09 -22.41
C PRO A 287 -1.70 37.55 -21.46
N GLY A 288 -0.71 36.89 -22.07
CA GLY A 288 0.41 36.25 -21.39
C GLY A 288 1.25 37.23 -20.55
N ARG A 289 1.76 36.71 -19.42
CA ARG A 289 2.76 37.38 -18.58
C ARG A 289 4.03 37.64 -19.42
N GLY A 290 4.45 38.90 -19.47
CA GLY A 290 5.76 39.27 -20.01
C GLY A 290 6.92 38.66 -19.20
N PRO A 291 8.12 38.59 -19.77
CA PRO A 291 9.30 38.03 -19.11
C PRO A 291 9.70 38.88 -17.90
N ALA A 292 10.12 38.20 -16.83
CA ALA A 292 10.66 38.82 -15.63
C ALA A 292 11.92 39.64 -15.95
N PRO A 293 12.15 40.79 -15.29
CA PRO A 293 13.39 41.53 -15.42
C PRO A 293 14.59 40.73 -14.88
N PRO A 294 15.80 40.94 -15.40
CA PRO A 294 17.00 40.28 -14.92
C PRO A 294 17.30 40.70 -13.48
N ALA A 295 17.79 39.73 -12.68
CA ALA A 295 18.18 39.94 -11.30
C ALA A 295 19.32 40.97 -11.20
N GLU A 296 19.10 42.03 -10.42
CA GLU A 296 20.15 42.95 -10.02
C GLU A 296 21.15 42.23 -9.09
N ASN A 297 22.44 42.39 -9.40
CA ASN A 297 23.55 41.93 -8.56
C ASN A 297 23.55 42.70 -7.24
N ILE A 298 23.22 42.01 -6.14
CA ILE A 298 23.40 42.51 -4.78
C ILE A 298 24.87 42.28 -4.39
N PRO A 299 25.67 43.32 -4.08
CA PRO A 299 27.00 43.14 -3.54
C PRO A 299 26.95 42.58 -2.11
N PRO A 300 27.95 41.78 -1.69
CA PRO A 300 27.97 41.23 -0.34
C PRO A 300 28.09 42.33 0.72
N PRO A 301 27.52 42.13 1.92
CA PRO A 301 27.64 43.07 3.01
C PRO A 301 29.10 43.12 3.50
N SER A 302 29.64 44.33 3.56
CA SER A 302 30.88 44.63 4.27
C SER A 302 30.59 44.71 5.76
N GLY A 303 31.07 43.72 6.52
CA GLY A 303 30.98 43.68 7.98
C GLY A 303 31.41 42.33 8.54
#